data_AF-A0A840XZA6-F1
#
_entry.id   AF-A0A840XZA6-F1
#
_cell.length_a   1.000
_cell.length_b   1.000
_cell.length_c   1.000
_cell.angle_alpha   90.00
_cell.angle_beta   90.00
_cell.angle_gamma   90.00
#
_symmetry.space_group_name_H-M   'P 1'
#
loop_
_entity.id
_entity.type
_entity.pdbx_description
1 polymer ?
#
loop_
_entity_poly.entity_id
_entity_poly.type
_entity_poly.pdbx_seq_one_letter_code
_entity_poly.pdbx_strand_id
1 'polypeptide(L)'
;MRLTAVVGDLRKALAEEVRAGERAASSAVRAETDALKGELRQQVTGSLGGKARGIANAWRSQVFPRTGVSLRAAGLVWSKTPLVIEAFERGALIRPKGGGRFLAIATGFNAARGWRGRGDKGL
;
A
#
# COMPACT_ATOMS: atom_id res chain seq x y z
N MET A 1 2.62 41.15 -34.73
CA MET A 1 3.30 41.27 -33.42
C MET A 1 4.47 40.30 -33.40
N ARG A 2 5.71 40.79 -33.34
CA ARG A 2 6.89 39.95 -33.15
C ARG A 2 7.14 39.84 -31.65
N LEU A 3 7.06 38.62 -31.11
CA LEU A 3 7.45 38.32 -29.74
C LEU A 3 8.98 38.38 -29.67
N THR A 4 9.54 39.53 -29.32
CA THR A 4 10.94 39.65 -28.88
C THR A 4 10.99 39.29 -27.40
N ALA A 5 10.83 38.00 -27.10
CA ALA A 5 11.25 37.49 -25.81
C ALA A 5 12.78 37.59 -25.77
N VAL A 6 13.31 38.33 -24.80
CA VAL A 6 14.74 38.32 -24.51
C VAL A 6 15.11 36.86 -24.25
N VAL A 7 15.95 36.29 -25.12
CA VAL A 7 16.29 34.85 -25.17
C VAL A 7 16.80 34.31 -23.82
N GLY A 8 17.20 35.19 -22.89
CA GLY A 8 17.55 34.85 -21.51
C GLY A 8 16.37 34.40 -20.63
N ASP A 9 15.14 34.85 -20.88
CA ASP A 9 13.97 34.55 -20.03
C ASP A 9 13.29 33.23 -20.40
N LEU A 10 13.37 32.81 -21.67
CA LEU A 10 12.76 31.56 -22.15
C LEU A 10 13.33 30.33 -21.46
N ARG A 11 14.65 30.30 -21.20
CA ARG A 11 15.28 29.18 -20.48
C ARG A 11 14.80 29.09 -19.04
N LYS A 12 14.57 30.23 -18.38
CA LYS A 12 14.05 30.28 -17.01
C LYS A 12 12.59 29.82 -16.97
N ALA A 13 11.75 30.37 -17.84
CA ALA A 13 10.36 29.96 -17.97
C ALA A 13 10.23 28.46 -18.25
N LEU A 14 11.04 27.91 -19.16
CA LEU A 14 11.03 26.47 -19.45
C LEU A 14 11.47 25.63 -18.24
N ALA A 15 12.51 26.06 -17.50
CA ALA A 15 12.95 25.36 -16.30
C ALA A 15 11.89 25.38 -15.18
N GLU A 16 11.15 26.47 -15.05
CA GLU A 16 10.02 26.59 -14.13
C GLU A 16 8.87 25.67 -14.51
N GLU A 17 8.52 25.60 -15.79
CA GLU A 17 7.50 24.69 -16.32
C GLU A 17 7.89 23.22 -16.11
N VAL A 18 9.15 22.84 -16.37
CA VAL A 18 9.63 21.48 -16.10
C VAL A 18 9.48 21.15 -14.61
N ARG A 19 9.89 22.05 -13.70
CA ARG A 19 9.73 21.86 -12.25
C ARG A 19 8.27 21.81 -11.82
N ALA A 20 7.39 22.55 -12.47
CA ALA A 20 5.94 22.45 -12.24
C ALA A 20 5.44 21.06 -12.64
N GLY A 21 5.86 20.57 -13.81
CA GLY A 21 5.55 19.22 -14.28
C GLY A 21 6.07 18.11 -13.35
N GLU A 22 7.32 18.21 -12.88
CA GLU A 22 7.90 17.26 -11.92
C GLU A 22 7.10 17.20 -10.61
N ARG A 23 6.68 18.36 -10.10
CA ARG A 23 5.84 18.46 -8.90
C ARG A 23 4.47 17.84 -9.13
N ALA A 24 3.82 18.16 -10.25
CA ALA A 24 2.52 17.62 -10.61
C ALA A 24 2.57 16.08 -10.74
N ALA A 25 3.52 15.56 -11.51
CA ALA A 25 3.70 14.11 -11.69
C ALA A 25 3.98 13.40 -10.36
N SER A 26 4.90 13.92 -9.55
CA SER A 26 5.24 13.33 -8.25
C SER A 26 4.07 13.36 -7.26
N SER A 27 3.28 14.44 -7.28
CA SER A 27 2.08 14.57 -6.45
C SER A 27 1.00 13.57 -6.86
N ALA A 28 0.72 13.47 -8.15
CA ALA A 28 -0.26 12.54 -8.69
C ALA A 28 0.11 11.09 -8.35
N VAL A 29 1.36 10.68 -8.63
CA VAL A 29 1.83 9.32 -8.31
C VAL A 29 1.73 9.04 -6.82
N ARG A 30 2.06 10.01 -5.95
CA ARG A 30 1.92 9.83 -4.50
C ARG A 30 0.47 9.62 -4.08
N ALA A 31 -0.44 10.45 -4.57
CA ALA A 31 -1.87 10.35 -4.27
C ALA A 31 -2.45 9.00 -4.72
N GLU A 32 -2.21 8.60 -5.96
CA GLU A 32 -2.69 7.32 -6.50
C GLU A 32 -2.11 6.11 -5.77
N THR A 33 -0.83 6.17 -5.42
CA THR A 33 -0.15 5.11 -4.66
C THR A 33 -0.76 4.93 -3.26
N ASP A 34 -1.09 6.04 -2.59
CA ASP A 34 -1.72 5.99 -1.27
C ASP A 34 -3.19 5.59 -1.35
N ALA A 35 -3.91 6.02 -2.38
CA ALA A 35 -5.28 5.60 -2.67
C ALA A 35 -5.36 4.09 -2.90
N LEU A 36 -4.50 3.54 -3.77
CA LEU A 36 -4.43 2.10 -4.05
C LEU A 36 -4.15 1.28 -2.78
N LYS A 37 -3.20 1.70 -1.95
CA LYS A 37 -2.95 1.05 -0.65
C LYS A 37 -4.19 1.12 0.25
N GLY A 38 -4.90 2.25 0.26
CA GLY A 38 -6.14 2.43 1.02
C GLY A 38 -7.25 1.49 0.56
N GLU A 39 -7.45 1.37 -0.75
CA GLU A 39 -8.44 0.48 -1.35
C GLU A 39 -8.14 -0.98 -1.03
N LEU A 40 -6.89 -1.44 -1.23
CA LEU A 40 -6.49 -2.81 -0.90
C LEU A 40 -6.72 -3.14 0.59
N ARG A 41 -6.52 -2.15 1.48
CA ARG A 41 -6.85 -2.30 2.91
C ARG A 41 -8.34 -2.47 3.14
N GLN A 42 -9.16 -1.67 2.47
CA GLN A 42 -10.61 -1.76 2.55
C GLN A 42 -11.11 -3.11 2.04
N GLN A 43 -10.61 -3.57 0.89
CA GLN A 43 -10.93 -4.89 0.32
C GLN A 43 -10.61 -6.03 1.30
N VAL A 44 -9.44 -5.98 1.95
CA VAL A 44 -9.05 -6.96 2.98
C VAL A 44 -10.04 -6.94 4.15
N THR A 45 -10.34 -5.76 4.70
CA THR A 45 -11.26 -5.66 5.85
C THR A 45 -12.71 -6.01 5.49
N GLY A 46 -13.14 -5.74 4.26
CA GLY A 46 -14.47 -6.09 3.76
C GLY A 46 -14.63 -7.59 3.55
N SER A 47 -13.59 -8.26 3.06
CA SER A 47 -13.62 -9.69 2.73
C SER A 47 -13.38 -10.59 3.94
N LEU A 48 -12.41 -10.25 4.80
CA LEU A 48 -12.01 -11.06 5.95
C LEU A 48 -12.62 -10.58 7.28
N GLY A 49 -13.39 -9.48 7.25
CA GLY A 49 -14.06 -8.90 8.40
C GLY A 49 -13.14 -8.07 9.33
N GLY A 50 -13.74 -7.48 10.37
CA GLY A 50 -13.08 -6.52 11.26
C GLY A 50 -11.87 -7.04 12.05
N LYS A 51 -11.65 -8.36 12.08
CA LYS A 51 -10.48 -8.98 12.73
C LYS A 51 -9.23 -9.04 11.84
N ALA A 52 -9.34 -8.66 10.56
CA ALA A 52 -8.24 -8.67 9.59
C ALA A 52 -7.41 -7.37 9.53
N ARG A 53 -7.47 -6.54 10.59
CA ARG A 53 -6.75 -5.26 10.63
C ARG A 53 -5.24 -5.42 10.51
N GLY A 54 -4.64 -6.47 11.07
CA GLY A 54 -3.22 -6.76 10.92
C GLY A 54 -2.85 -7.05 9.47
N ILE A 55 -3.66 -7.86 8.78
CA ILE A 55 -3.49 -8.20 7.35
C ILE A 55 -3.67 -6.95 6.47
N ALA A 56 -4.68 -6.12 6.73
CA ALA A 56 -4.86 -4.87 6.01
C ALA A 56 -3.63 -3.96 6.19
N ASN A 57 -3.18 -3.76 7.44
CA ASN A 57 -2.01 -2.93 7.74
C ASN A 57 -0.67 -3.52 7.26
N ALA A 58 -0.66 -4.78 6.81
CA ALA A 58 0.47 -5.39 6.14
C ALA A 58 0.69 -4.83 4.74
N TRP A 59 -0.33 -4.25 4.08
CA TRP A 59 -0.16 -3.46 2.87
C TRP A 59 0.62 -2.18 3.15
N ARG A 60 1.67 -1.97 2.36
CA ARG A 60 2.61 -0.86 2.42
C ARG A 60 2.73 -0.22 1.06
N SER A 61 3.14 1.04 1.08
CA SER A 61 3.44 1.78 -0.13
C SER A 61 4.73 2.56 0.02
N GLN A 62 5.35 2.87 -1.12
CA GLN A 62 6.51 3.73 -1.22
C GLN A 62 6.52 4.43 -2.57
N VAL A 63 6.88 5.70 -2.57
CA VAL A 63 6.96 6.53 -3.78
C VAL A 63 8.42 6.89 -4.04
N PHE A 64 8.81 6.90 -5.30
CA PHE A 64 10.13 7.25 -5.80
C PHE A 64 10.08 8.49 -6.72
N PRO A 65 11.11 9.36 -6.68
CA PRO A 65 12.25 9.30 -5.77
C PRO A 65 11.84 9.54 -4.31
N ARG A 66 12.62 8.98 -3.36
CA ARG A 66 12.31 9.12 -1.91
C ARG A 66 12.36 10.59 -1.46
N THR A 67 13.24 11.36 -2.07
CA THR A 67 13.44 12.78 -1.84
C THR A 67 13.42 13.53 -3.17
N GLY A 68 12.87 14.74 -3.15
CA GLY A 68 12.71 15.56 -4.37
C GLY A 68 11.49 15.17 -5.21
N VAL A 69 11.47 15.69 -6.43
CA VAL A 69 10.41 15.50 -7.42
C VAL A 69 11.02 15.05 -8.74
N SER A 70 10.24 14.35 -9.55
CA SER A 70 10.65 13.87 -10.86
C SER A 70 9.44 13.76 -11.79
N LEU A 71 9.66 14.00 -13.09
CA LEU A 71 8.71 13.68 -14.15
C LEU A 71 8.49 12.16 -14.28
N ARG A 72 9.44 11.35 -13.80
CA ARG A 72 9.41 9.89 -13.83
C ARG A 72 9.15 9.31 -12.44
N ALA A 73 8.30 9.98 -11.67
CA ALA A 73 7.91 9.47 -10.36
C ALA A 73 7.24 8.09 -10.50
N ALA A 74 7.47 7.22 -9.51
CA ALA A 74 6.94 5.85 -9.50
C ALA A 74 6.42 5.46 -8.12
N GLY A 75 5.33 4.71 -8.08
CA GLY A 75 4.72 4.16 -6.87
C GLY A 75 4.91 2.66 -6.78
N LEU A 76 5.22 2.15 -5.59
CA LEU A 76 5.27 0.72 -5.28
C LEU A 76 4.31 0.43 -4.14
N VAL A 77 3.44 -0.56 -4.32
CA VAL A 77 2.52 -1.07 -3.28
C VAL A 77 2.77 -2.57 -3.12
N TRP A 78 2.88 -3.03 -1.88
CA TRP A 78 3.16 -4.44 -1.57
C TRP A 78 2.58 -4.85 -0.22
N SER A 79 2.43 -6.16 0.03
CA SER A 79 2.02 -6.69 1.33
C SER A 79 3.19 -7.36 2.05
N LYS A 80 3.24 -7.21 3.38
CA LYS A 80 4.13 -8.00 4.26
C LYS A 80 3.63 -9.43 4.50
N THR A 81 2.40 -9.74 4.08
CA THR A 81 1.78 -11.07 4.21
C THR A 81 1.27 -11.59 2.86
N PRO A 82 2.12 -11.67 1.82
CA PRO A 82 1.69 -12.01 0.46
C PRO A 82 1.10 -13.42 0.39
N LEU A 83 1.69 -14.39 1.10
CA LEU A 83 1.21 -15.77 1.13
C LEU A 83 -0.22 -15.90 1.67
N VAL A 84 -0.62 -15.06 2.63
CA VAL A 84 -1.98 -15.08 3.19
C VAL A 84 -2.98 -14.58 2.15
N ILE A 85 -2.63 -13.50 1.44
CA ILE A 85 -3.47 -12.95 0.36
C ILE A 85 -3.58 -13.97 -0.78
N GLU A 86 -2.47 -14.53 -1.24
CA GLU A 86 -2.43 -15.53 -2.31
C GLU A 86 -3.22 -16.80 -1.95
N ALA A 87 -3.09 -17.28 -0.71
CA ALA A 87 -3.87 -18.41 -0.22
C ALA A 87 -5.37 -18.12 -0.21
N PHE A 88 -5.78 -16.90 0.15
CA PHE A 88 -7.18 -16.49 0.11
C PHE A 88 -7.71 -16.40 -1.33
N GLU A 89 -7.00 -15.70 -2.22
CA GLU A 89 -7.37 -15.53 -3.63
C GLU A 89 -7.52 -16.87 -4.37
N ARG A 90 -6.67 -17.86 -4.04
CA ARG A 90 -6.74 -19.20 -4.65
C ARG A 90 -7.73 -20.14 -3.96
N GLY A 91 -8.34 -19.74 -2.84
CA GLY A 91 -9.18 -20.63 -2.05
C GLY A 91 -8.41 -21.83 -1.49
N ALA A 92 -7.17 -21.62 -1.02
CA ALA A 92 -6.31 -22.69 -0.56
C ALA A 92 -6.91 -23.43 0.64
N LEU A 93 -6.92 -24.77 0.57
CA LEU A 93 -7.44 -25.62 1.64
C LEU A 93 -6.42 -25.73 2.78
N ILE A 94 -6.80 -25.22 3.96
CA ILE A 94 -6.00 -25.36 5.19
C ILE A 94 -6.21 -26.77 5.75
N ARG A 95 -5.11 -27.54 5.89
CA ARG A 95 -5.14 -28.92 6.39
C ARG A 95 -4.33 -29.08 7.69
N PRO A 96 -4.68 -30.04 8.55
CA PRO A 96 -3.86 -30.45 9.68
C PRO A 96 -2.44 -30.81 9.24
N LYS A 97 -1.44 -30.32 9.98
CA LYS A 97 -0.04 -30.68 9.73
C LYS A 97 0.15 -32.20 9.88
N GLY A 98 0.83 -32.82 8.92
CA GLY A 98 1.14 -34.25 8.95
C GLY A 98 -0.05 -35.20 8.83
N GLY A 99 -1.21 -34.72 8.33
CA GLY A 99 -2.40 -35.56 8.16
C GLY A 99 -3.13 -35.87 9.47
N GLY A 100 -2.90 -35.07 10.51
CA GLY A 100 -3.62 -35.22 11.78
C GLY A 100 -5.14 -35.11 11.65
N ARG A 101 -5.87 -35.67 12.61
CA ARG A 101 -7.35 -35.61 12.62
C ARG A 101 -7.92 -34.23 12.94
N PHE A 102 -7.14 -33.36 13.58
CA PHE A 102 -7.61 -32.07 14.10
C PHE A 102 -6.72 -30.91 13.65
N LEU A 103 -7.33 -29.77 13.33
CA LEU A 103 -6.66 -28.50 13.06
C LEU A 103 -6.92 -27.53 14.21
N ALA A 104 -5.86 -27.08 14.89
CA ALA A 104 -5.97 -26.03 15.90
C ALA A 104 -5.90 -24.65 15.23
N ILE A 105 -6.98 -23.87 15.33
CA ILE A 105 -7.02 -22.48 14.87
C ILE A 105 -6.83 -21.58 16.08
N ALA A 106 -5.73 -20.82 16.10
CA ALA A 106 -5.47 -19.86 17.17
C ALA A 106 -6.54 -18.76 17.17
N THR A 107 -7.17 -18.53 18.33
CA THR A 107 -8.07 -17.39 18.53
C THR A 107 -7.26 -16.15 18.91
N GLY A 108 -7.88 -14.97 18.85
CA GLY A 108 -7.26 -13.74 19.36
C GLY A 108 -6.87 -13.83 20.84
N PHE A 109 -7.62 -14.58 21.65
CA PHE A 109 -7.26 -14.89 23.04
C PHE A 109 -5.96 -15.69 23.13
N ASN A 110 -5.79 -16.70 22.27
CA ASN A 110 -4.56 -17.50 22.18
C ASN A 110 -3.36 -16.64 21.74
N ALA A 111 -3.56 -15.75 20.75
CA ALA A 111 -2.54 -14.79 20.31
C ALA A 111 -2.15 -13.80 21.42
N ALA A 112 -3.12 -13.40 22.25
CA ALA A 112 -2.92 -12.54 23.41
C ALA A 112 -2.41 -13.29 24.67
N ARG A 113 -1.96 -14.55 24.54
CA ARG A 113 -1.44 -15.38 25.65
C ARG A 113 -2.42 -15.50 26.83
N GLY A 114 -3.72 -15.51 26.54
CA GLY A 114 -4.77 -15.63 27.54
C GLY A 114 -5.13 -14.36 28.30
N TRP A 115 -4.63 -13.20 27.88
CA TRP A 115 -5.00 -11.92 28.49
C TRP A 115 -6.40 -11.46 28.06
N ARG A 116 -7.32 -11.40 29.04
CA ARG A 116 -8.69 -10.92 28.86
C ARG A 116 -8.68 -9.47 28.32
N GLY A 117 -9.55 -9.19 27.35
CA GLY A 117 -9.70 -7.86 26.73
C GLY A 117 -8.67 -7.48 25.66
N ARG A 118 -7.60 -8.26 25.45
CA ARG A 118 -6.64 -8.02 24.33
C ARG A 118 -6.92 -8.84 23.08
N GLY A 119 -7.59 -9.98 23.22
CA GLY A 119 -7.87 -10.89 22.11
C GLY A 119 -8.86 -10.36 21.06
N ASP A 120 -9.62 -9.32 21.39
CA ASP A 120 -10.60 -8.72 20.46
C ASP A 120 -9.99 -7.76 19.44
N LYS A 121 -8.68 -7.47 19.55
CA LYS A 121 -7.99 -6.57 18.60
C LYS A 121 -7.73 -7.18 17.22
N GLY A 122 -8.08 -8.46 17.03
CA GLY A 122 -7.87 -9.19 15.78
C GLY A 122 -6.45 -9.76 15.65
N LEU A 123 -6.19 -10.42 14.52
CA LEU A 123 -4.86 -10.84 14.09
C LEU A 123 -4.16 -9.70 13.34
#